data_AF-X1JZY9-F1
#
_entry.id   AF-X1JZY9-F1
#
_cell.length_a   1.000
_cell.length_b   1.000
_cell.length_c   1.000
_cell.angle_alpha   90.00
_cell.angle_beta   90.00
_cell.angle_gamma   90.00
#
_symmetry.space_group_name_H-M   'P 1'
#
loop_
_entity.id
_entity.type
_entity.pdbx_description
1 polymer ?
#
loop_
_entity_poly.entity_id
_entity_poly.type
_entity_poly.pdbx_seq_one_letter_code
_entity_poly.pdbx_strand_id
1 'polypeptide(L)'
;MAGASELRIAKIFAGEPDYFGELSSVAPSELPVLKRTAEENNYKIVFIPNPVRLVEEVIMPNHTAEDPFVRKLLNDVRFKQALSLAIDRNEVNEVVFLGTAEPMQVTVSPDSRYFKEKFAKAYTQYDPEKARKLLDEIGLKRNEEGYILDPNGKPLMLTLETAPYIPTDGPVAELIKEYWDKIG
;
A
#
# COMPACT_ATOMS: atom_id res chain seq x y z
N MET A 1 -18.54 7.50 -15.34
CA MET A 1 -18.50 7.07 -13.93
C MET A 1 -18.00 8.16 -12.98
N ALA A 2 -17.17 9.14 -13.40
CA ALA A 2 -16.72 10.25 -12.55
C ALA A 2 -17.85 11.09 -11.91
N GLY A 3 -18.87 11.50 -12.68
CA GLY A 3 -19.96 12.36 -12.18
C GLY A 3 -20.85 11.73 -11.10
N ALA A 4 -20.89 10.40 -10.97
CA ALA A 4 -21.62 9.74 -9.89
C ALA A 4 -20.86 9.80 -8.55
N SER A 5 -19.52 9.83 -8.59
CA SER A 5 -18.68 9.95 -7.39
C SER A 5 -18.71 11.37 -6.83
N GLU A 6 -18.62 12.38 -7.69
CA GLU A 6 -18.63 13.80 -7.28
C GLU A 6 -19.97 14.21 -6.66
N LEU A 7 -21.10 13.81 -7.26
CA LEU A 7 -22.43 14.07 -6.72
C LEU A 7 -22.63 13.40 -5.35
N ARG A 8 -22.11 12.19 -5.17
CA ARG A 8 -22.16 11.47 -3.89
C ARG A 8 -21.41 12.24 -2.80
N ILE A 9 -20.19 12.70 -3.10
CA ILE A 9 -19.35 13.46 -2.16
C ILE A 9 -20.01 14.79 -1.78
N ALA A 10 -20.58 15.51 -2.75
CA ALA A 10 -21.28 16.76 -2.50
C ALA A 10 -22.45 16.60 -1.52
N LYS A 11 -23.24 15.52 -1.65
CA LYS A 11 -24.35 15.21 -0.73
C LYS A 11 -23.85 14.95 0.69
N ILE A 12 -22.72 14.25 0.84
CA ILE A 12 -22.10 14.00 2.15
C ILE A 12 -21.65 15.30 2.78
N PHE A 13 -20.96 16.17 2.01
CA PHE A 13 -20.51 17.46 2.52
C PHE A 13 -21.69 18.34 2.98
N ALA A 14 -22.83 18.26 2.30
CA ALA A 14 -24.07 18.94 2.67
C ALA A 14 -24.81 18.31 3.88
N GLY A 15 -24.35 17.18 4.41
CA GLY A 15 -25.01 16.48 5.52
C GLY A 15 -26.35 15.85 5.15
N GLU A 16 -26.61 15.60 3.86
CA GLU A 16 -27.88 15.03 3.40
C GLU A 16 -28.11 13.57 3.85
N PRO A 17 -27.10 12.67 3.84
CA PRO A 17 -27.30 11.29 4.30
C PRO A 17 -27.31 11.19 5.83
N ASP A 18 -28.21 10.38 6.39
CA ASP A 18 -28.23 10.06 7.82
C ASP A 18 -26.99 9.26 8.27
N TYR A 19 -26.42 8.47 7.36
CA TYR A 19 -25.21 7.68 7.57
C TYR A 19 -24.46 7.46 6.25
N PHE A 20 -23.13 7.53 6.30
CA PHE A 20 -22.26 7.22 5.18
C PHE A 20 -20.91 6.68 5.69
N GLY A 21 -20.34 5.65 5.04
CA GLY A 21 -19.02 5.13 5.44
C GLY A 21 -18.66 3.70 5.02
N GLU A 22 -19.44 3.03 4.15
CA GLU A 22 -19.09 1.67 3.72
C GLU A 22 -17.98 1.67 2.64
N LEU A 23 -17.00 0.77 2.77
CA LEU A 23 -15.99 0.39 1.76
C LEU A 23 -15.27 1.55 1.04
N SER A 24 -14.36 2.25 1.74
CA SER A 24 -13.46 3.28 1.17
C SER A 24 -14.16 4.38 0.36
N SER A 25 -15.45 4.62 0.62
CA SER A 25 -16.23 5.61 -0.12
C SER A 25 -15.87 7.07 0.21
N VAL A 26 -15.05 7.25 1.25
CA VAL A 26 -14.38 8.51 1.59
C VAL A 26 -12.88 8.29 1.44
N ALA A 27 -12.26 9.07 0.56
CA ALA A 27 -10.81 9.05 0.43
C ALA A 27 -10.17 9.79 1.61
N PRO A 28 -8.99 9.36 2.12
CA PRO A 28 -8.28 10.13 3.15
C PRO A 28 -8.07 11.60 2.74
N SER A 29 -7.83 11.88 1.46
CA SER A 29 -7.68 13.22 0.89
C SER A 29 -8.91 14.13 1.07
N GLU A 30 -10.10 13.56 1.30
CA GLU A 30 -11.34 14.30 1.52
C GLU A 30 -11.54 14.68 2.99
N LEU A 31 -10.80 14.07 3.92
CA LEU A 31 -10.94 14.29 5.36
C LEU A 31 -10.84 15.77 5.78
N PRO A 32 -9.96 16.62 5.22
CA PRO A 32 -9.91 18.04 5.60
C PRO A 32 -11.21 18.79 5.27
N VAL A 33 -11.83 18.49 4.13
CA VAL A 33 -13.10 19.13 3.70
C VAL A 33 -14.27 18.59 4.53
N LEU A 34 -14.29 17.28 4.81
CA LEU A 34 -15.26 16.68 5.71
C LEU A 34 -15.20 17.30 7.10
N LYS A 35 -14.00 17.45 7.69
CA LYS A 35 -13.84 18.06 9.02
C LYS A 35 -14.39 19.48 9.07
N ARG A 36 -14.12 20.29 8.03
CA ARG A 36 -14.65 21.66 7.92
C ARG A 36 -16.17 21.67 7.82
N THR A 37 -16.72 20.88 6.89
CA THR A 37 -18.17 20.89 6.63
C THR A 37 -18.98 20.21 7.73
N ALA A 38 -18.38 19.33 8.53
CA ALA A 38 -19.00 18.77 9.73
C ALA A 38 -19.39 19.85 10.75
N GLU A 39 -18.53 20.88 10.93
CA GLU A 39 -18.81 22.03 11.79
C GLU A 39 -19.99 22.87 11.27
N GLU A 40 -20.15 22.93 9.95
CA GLU A 40 -21.18 23.73 9.26
C GLU A 40 -22.52 23.00 9.13
N ASN A 41 -22.51 21.68 8.93
CA ASN A 41 -23.67 20.88 8.49
C ASN A 41 -24.14 19.83 9.50
N ASN A 42 -23.83 20.02 10.79
CA ASN A 42 -24.35 19.24 11.93
C ASN A 42 -24.23 17.72 11.77
N TYR A 43 -23.09 17.24 11.30
CA TYR A 43 -22.76 15.81 11.29
C TYR A 43 -21.42 15.57 11.99
N LYS A 44 -21.15 14.31 12.33
CA LYS A 44 -19.92 13.91 13.01
C LYS A 44 -19.16 12.87 12.18
N ILE A 45 -17.84 12.96 12.24
CA ILE A 45 -16.95 11.96 11.65
C ILE A 45 -16.56 10.98 12.76
N VAL A 46 -16.75 9.69 12.51
CA VAL A 46 -16.37 8.62 13.44
C VAL A 46 -15.41 7.68 12.73
N PHE A 47 -14.22 7.51 13.29
CA PHE A 47 -13.28 6.49 12.86
C PHE A 47 -13.68 5.16 13.51
N ILE A 48 -14.07 4.19 12.68
CA ILE A 48 -14.48 2.87 13.14
C ILE A 48 -13.38 1.88 12.73
N PRO A 49 -12.73 1.20 13.67
CA PRO A 49 -11.82 0.10 13.34
C PRO A 49 -12.54 -0.93 12.49
N ASN A 50 -11.96 -1.34 11.37
CA ASN A 50 -12.53 -2.35 10.49
C ASN A 50 -11.90 -3.72 10.79
N PRO A 51 -12.54 -4.59 11.59
CA PRO A 51 -11.96 -5.89 11.93
C PRO A 51 -11.95 -6.87 10.74
N VAL A 52 -12.68 -6.56 9.66
CA VAL A 52 -12.80 -7.40 8.46
C VAL A 52 -11.73 -7.03 7.42
N ARG A 53 -11.51 -5.72 7.19
CA ARG A 53 -10.46 -5.20 6.31
C ARG A 53 -9.45 -4.41 7.13
N LEU A 54 -8.48 -5.12 7.69
CA LEU A 54 -7.44 -4.56 8.56
C LEU A 54 -6.34 -3.81 7.79
N VAL A 55 -6.12 -4.22 6.54
CA VAL A 55 -5.09 -3.65 5.69
C VAL A 55 -5.77 -3.01 4.49
N GLU A 56 -5.55 -1.71 4.34
CA GLU A 56 -6.05 -0.94 3.20
C GLU A 56 -5.33 -1.36 1.91
N GLU A 57 -4.00 -1.52 1.98
CA GLU A 57 -3.12 -1.74 0.83
C GLU A 57 -2.27 -3.00 0.99
N VAL A 58 -2.32 -3.90 0.01
CA VAL A 58 -1.51 -5.12 -0.02
C VAL A 58 -1.00 -5.39 -1.43
N ILE A 59 0.32 -5.52 -1.55
CA ILE A 59 0.94 -6.02 -2.77
C ILE A 59 0.94 -7.55 -2.72
N MET A 60 0.30 -8.20 -3.69
CA MET A 60 0.28 -9.65 -3.80
C MET A 60 1.16 -10.11 -4.98
N PRO A 61 2.33 -10.73 -4.73
CA PRO A 61 3.17 -11.25 -5.79
C PRO A 61 2.48 -12.34 -6.61
N ASN A 62 2.57 -12.28 -7.94
CA ASN A 62 2.13 -13.37 -8.81
C ASN A 62 3.11 -14.55 -8.74
N HIS A 63 2.84 -15.49 -7.83
CA HIS A 63 3.65 -16.72 -7.66
C HIS A 63 3.63 -17.67 -8.87
N THR A 64 2.76 -17.41 -9.84
CA THR A 64 2.58 -18.18 -11.07
C THR A 64 2.94 -17.40 -12.33
N ALA A 65 3.71 -16.30 -12.21
CA ALA A 65 4.11 -15.43 -13.33
C ALA A 65 4.62 -16.23 -14.54
N GLU A 66 4.21 -15.89 -15.76
CA GLU A 66 4.55 -16.68 -16.95
C GLU A 66 6.06 -16.76 -17.19
N ASP A 67 6.77 -15.64 -17.03
CA ASP A 67 8.23 -15.58 -17.08
C ASP A 67 8.85 -16.42 -15.93
N PRO A 68 9.64 -17.47 -16.25
CA PRO A 68 10.25 -18.34 -15.23
C PRO A 68 11.24 -17.64 -14.30
N PHE A 69 11.95 -16.62 -14.78
CA PHE A 69 12.89 -15.83 -13.96
C PHE A 69 12.13 -14.97 -12.97
N VAL A 70 11.12 -14.23 -13.43
CA VAL A 70 10.25 -13.43 -12.55
C VAL A 70 9.53 -14.32 -11.54
N ARG A 71 8.98 -15.46 -12.00
CA ARG A 71 8.35 -16.45 -11.11
C ARG A 71 9.30 -16.92 -10.02
N LYS A 72 10.54 -17.24 -10.38
CA LYS A 72 11.57 -17.66 -9.40
C LYS A 72 11.83 -16.56 -8.37
N LEU A 73 11.98 -15.32 -8.80
CA LEU A 73 12.20 -14.17 -7.90
C LEU A 73 11.02 -13.94 -6.95
N LEU A 74 9.79 -13.88 -7.46
CA LEU A 74 8.58 -13.67 -6.62
C LEU A 74 8.32 -14.83 -5.65
N ASN A 75 8.86 -16.02 -5.93
CA ASN A 75 8.83 -17.15 -5.01
C ASN A 75 10.00 -17.14 -3.99
N ASP A 76 11.13 -16.48 -4.27
CA ASP A 76 12.22 -16.33 -3.32
C ASP A 76 11.78 -15.48 -2.13
N VAL A 77 11.93 -16.03 -0.93
CA VAL A 77 11.53 -15.39 0.32
C VAL A 77 12.36 -14.14 0.58
N ARG A 78 13.66 -14.14 0.25
CA ARG A 78 14.56 -13.00 0.43
C ARG A 78 14.16 -11.84 -0.46
N PHE A 79 13.73 -12.13 -1.69
CA PHE A 79 13.24 -11.12 -2.63
C PHE A 79 12.02 -10.39 -2.06
N LYS A 80 11.00 -11.12 -1.61
CA LYS A 80 9.80 -10.52 -0.99
C LYS A 80 10.11 -9.75 0.28
N GLN A 81 11.04 -10.24 1.09
CA GLN A 81 11.49 -9.54 2.30
C GLN A 81 12.20 -8.24 1.95
N ALA A 82 13.05 -8.22 0.93
CA ALA A 82 13.70 -7.01 0.43
C ALA A 82 12.68 -5.97 -0.05
N LEU A 83 11.73 -6.39 -0.89
CA LEU A 83 10.66 -5.50 -1.37
C LEU A 83 9.84 -4.91 -0.22
N SER A 84 9.55 -5.70 0.82
CA SER A 84 8.81 -5.20 2.00
C SER A 84 9.62 -4.22 2.85
N LEU A 85 10.91 -4.49 3.07
CA LEU A 85 11.81 -3.63 3.86
C LEU A 85 12.13 -2.31 3.15
N ALA A 86 12.04 -2.29 1.82
CA ALA A 86 12.25 -1.07 1.06
C ALA A 86 11.08 -0.09 1.18
N ILE A 87 9.90 -0.48 1.67
CA ILE A 87 8.73 0.41 1.72
C ILE A 87 8.74 1.24 3.01
N ASP A 88 8.78 2.57 2.89
CA ASP A 88 8.56 3.47 4.01
C ASP A 88 7.06 3.62 4.29
N ARG A 89 6.55 2.79 5.19
CA ARG A 89 5.14 2.79 5.57
C ARG A 89 4.73 4.02 6.39
N ASN A 90 5.68 4.69 7.05
CA ASN A 90 5.37 5.91 7.79
C ASN A 90 5.12 7.05 6.79
N GLU A 91 5.99 7.20 5.80
CA GLU A 91 5.81 8.19 4.74
C GLU A 91 4.53 7.93 3.94
N VAL A 92 4.24 6.67 3.58
CA VAL A 92 2.96 6.32 2.95
C VAL A 92 1.76 6.74 3.82
N ASN A 93 1.81 6.49 5.13
CA ASN A 93 0.74 6.89 6.05
C ASN A 93 0.56 8.42 6.10
N GLU A 94 1.65 9.16 6.19
CA GLU A 94 1.62 10.62 6.25
C GLU A 94 1.10 11.24 4.94
N VAL A 95 1.62 10.78 3.80
CA VAL A 95 1.34 11.37 2.48
C VAL A 95 -0.02 10.96 1.95
N VAL A 96 -0.36 9.67 2.01
CA VAL A 96 -1.59 9.15 1.38
C VAL A 96 -2.75 9.07 2.37
N PHE A 97 -2.49 8.63 3.60
CA PHE A 97 -3.53 8.39 4.60
C PHE A 97 -3.70 9.54 5.60
N LEU A 98 -2.94 10.63 5.46
CA LEU A 98 -2.96 11.80 6.34
C LEU A 98 -2.79 11.43 7.83
N GLY A 99 -1.97 10.41 8.11
CA GLY A 99 -1.70 9.91 9.46
C GLY A 99 -2.85 9.15 10.12
N THR A 100 -3.88 8.76 9.37
CA THR A 100 -5.05 8.04 9.91
C THR A 100 -4.93 6.52 9.87
N ALA A 101 -3.87 5.98 9.24
CA ALA A 101 -3.59 4.56 9.20
C ALA A 101 -2.47 4.17 10.17
N GLU A 102 -2.25 2.87 10.34
CA GLU A 102 -1.15 2.31 11.11
C GLU A 102 -0.27 1.42 10.21
N PRO A 103 1.06 1.64 10.20
CA PRO A 103 2.00 0.77 9.50
C PRO A 103 1.97 -0.67 10.01
N MET A 104 1.59 -1.61 9.14
CA MET A 104 1.61 -3.04 9.48
C MET A 104 1.83 -3.95 8.28
N GLN A 105 2.06 -5.23 8.57
CA GLN A 105 2.01 -6.33 7.61
C GLN A 105 0.68 -7.08 7.73
N VAL A 106 0.23 -7.67 6.64
CA VAL A 106 -1.02 -8.44 6.57
C VAL A 106 -1.03 -9.58 7.59
N THR A 107 -2.03 -9.53 8.47
CA THR A 107 -2.32 -10.59 9.43
C THR A 107 -3.79 -10.48 9.89
N VAL A 108 -4.20 -11.33 10.84
CA VAL A 108 -5.55 -11.31 11.42
C VAL A 108 -5.73 -10.16 12.41
N SER A 109 -6.97 -9.84 12.78
CA SER A 109 -7.28 -8.71 13.68
C SER A 109 -6.59 -8.89 15.03
N PRO A 110 -6.09 -7.81 15.68
CA PRO A 110 -5.61 -7.86 17.06
C PRO A 110 -6.60 -8.50 18.06
N ASP A 111 -7.91 -8.39 17.79
CA ASP A 111 -8.96 -9.00 18.61
C ASP A 111 -9.10 -10.52 18.40
N SER A 112 -8.49 -11.06 17.34
CA SER A 112 -8.51 -12.49 17.06
C SER A 112 -7.60 -13.26 18.01
N ARG A 113 -8.08 -14.39 18.55
CA ARG A 113 -7.26 -15.33 19.32
C ARG A 113 -6.04 -15.88 18.56
N TYR A 114 -6.03 -15.75 17.24
CA TYR A 114 -4.94 -16.19 16.37
C TYR A 114 -3.93 -15.09 16.06
N PHE A 115 -4.16 -13.87 16.54
CA PHE A 115 -3.25 -12.75 16.36
C PHE A 115 -1.90 -13.04 16.99
N LYS A 116 -0.85 -12.67 16.26
CA LYS A 116 0.52 -12.63 16.78
C LYS A 116 1.17 -11.37 16.27
N GLU A 117 1.55 -10.49 17.19
CA GLU A 117 2.19 -9.21 16.90
C GLU A 117 3.41 -9.35 15.99
N LYS A 118 4.18 -10.43 16.13
CA LYS A 118 5.32 -10.73 15.27
C LYS A 118 4.98 -10.82 13.78
N PHE A 119 3.75 -11.20 13.43
CA PHE A 119 3.29 -11.25 12.05
C PHE A 119 2.92 -9.86 11.54
N ALA A 120 2.25 -9.03 12.36
CA ALA A 120 1.97 -7.64 12.04
C ALA A 120 3.24 -6.80 11.85
N LYS A 121 4.34 -7.16 12.53
CA LYS A 121 5.64 -6.45 12.46
C LYS A 121 6.66 -7.09 11.51
N ALA A 122 6.28 -8.14 10.78
CA ALA A 122 7.21 -8.87 9.92
C ALA A 122 7.63 -8.00 8.72
N TYR A 123 8.93 -7.65 8.67
CA TYR A 123 9.52 -6.88 7.57
C TYR A 123 8.82 -5.54 7.31
N THR A 124 8.31 -4.90 8.36
CA THR A 124 7.66 -3.59 8.28
C THR A 124 8.61 -2.43 8.54
N GLN A 125 9.84 -2.70 8.97
CA GLN A 125 10.87 -1.68 9.14
C GLN A 125 11.30 -1.14 7.78
N TYR A 126 11.42 0.18 7.66
CA TYR A 126 12.05 0.79 6.50
C TYR A 126 13.57 0.66 6.62
N ASP A 127 14.14 -0.26 5.82
CA ASP A 127 15.58 -0.57 5.82
C ASP A 127 16.05 -0.92 4.40
N PRO A 128 16.25 0.10 3.53
CA PRO A 128 16.73 -0.10 2.16
C PRO A 128 18.11 -0.76 2.07
N GLU A 129 18.98 -0.57 3.06
CA GLU A 129 20.30 -1.18 3.09
C GLU A 129 20.20 -2.70 3.27
N LYS A 130 19.38 -3.14 4.23
CA LYS A 130 19.12 -4.56 4.43
C LYS A 130 18.37 -5.16 3.26
N ALA A 131 17.46 -4.41 2.63
CA ALA A 131 16.80 -4.83 1.40
C ALA A 131 17.82 -5.11 0.28
N ARG A 132 18.75 -4.18 0.02
CA ARG A 132 19.84 -4.39 -0.95
C ARG A 132 20.68 -5.62 -0.63
N LYS A 133 21.07 -5.79 0.63
CA LYS A 133 21.84 -6.97 1.07
C LYS A 133 21.11 -8.28 0.76
N LEU A 134 19.80 -8.35 1.02
CA LEU A 134 19.00 -9.54 0.70
C LEU A 134 18.95 -9.81 -0.80
N LEU A 135 18.91 -8.76 -1.64
CA LEU A 135 18.96 -8.89 -3.09
C LEU A 135 20.34 -9.38 -3.56
N ASP A 136 21.42 -8.88 -2.96
CA ASP A 136 22.79 -9.30 -3.28
C ASP A 136 23.02 -10.79 -2.94
N GLU A 137 22.43 -11.27 -1.83
CA GLU A 137 22.46 -12.69 -1.46
C GLU A 137 21.75 -13.62 -2.48
N ILE A 138 20.86 -13.09 -3.33
CA ILE A 138 20.25 -13.85 -4.43
C ILE A 138 21.24 -14.03 -5.59
N GLY A 139 22.25 -13.17 -5.69
CA GLY A 139 23.29 -13.23 -6.72
C GLY A 139 22.85 -12.65 -8.07
N LEU A 140 21.99 -11.63 -8.06
CA LEU A 140 21.51 -10.96 -9.27
C LEU A 140 22.56 -9.98 -9.80
N LYS A 141 22.66 -9.88 -11.13
CA LYS A 141 23.54 -8.89 -11.77
C LYS A 141 22.86 -7.53 -11.78
N ARG A 142 23.65 -6.46 -11.72
CA ARG A 142 23.18 -5.08 -11.83
C ARG A 142 23.88 -4.35 -12.98
N ASN A 143 23.24 -3.35 -13.56
CA ASN A 143 23.89 -2.41 -14.47
C ASN A 143 24.66 -1.31 -13.70
N GLU A 144 25.28 -0.37 -14.43
CA GLU A 144 26.04 0.75 -13.85
C GLU A 144 25.17 1.72 -13.04
N GLU A 145 23.87 1.77 -13.34
CA GLU A 145 22.88 2.58 -12.63
C GLU A 145 22.34 1.89 -11.37
N GLY A 146 22.70 0.62 -11.15
CA GLY A 146 22.30 -0.16 -9.99
C GLY A 146 21.06 -1.04 -10.20
N TYR A 147 20.39 -1.01 -11.35
CA TYR A 147 19.20 -1.83 -11.61
C TYR A 147 19.56 -3.31 -11.81
N ILE A 148 18.76 -4.19 -11.22
CA ILE A 148 18.82 -5.65 -11.41
C ILE A 148 18.58 -5.98 -12.88
N LEU A 149 19.35 -6.92 -13.42
CA LEU A 149 19.23 -7.40 -14.79
C LEU A 149 18.51 -8.75 -14.88
N ASP A 150 17.70 -8.90 -15.91
CA ASP A 150 17.13 -10.17 -16.36
C ASP A 150 18.22 -11.06 -17.01
N PRO A 151 17.91 -12.33 -17.34
CA PRO A 151 18.85 -13.23 -18.00
C PRO A 151 19.33 -12.75 -19.39
N ASN A 152 18.62 -11.82 -20.03
CA ASN A 152 18.99 -11.23 -21.32
C ASN A 152 19.85 -9.96 -21.17
N GLY A 153 20.17 -9.55 -19.93
CA GLY A 153 20.95 -8.35 -19.64
C GLY A 153 20.14 -7.05 -19.71
N LYS A 154 18.81 -7.10 -19.73
CA LYS A 154 17.92 -5.93 -19.65
C LYS A 154 17.52 -5.65 -18.21
N PRO A 155 17.24 -4.41 -17.80
CA PRO A 155 16.71 -4.12 -16.48
C PRO A 155 15.44 -4.95 -16.19
N LEU A 156 15.38 -5.55 -15.00
CA LEU A 156 14.20 -6.25 -14.52
C LEU A 156 13.07 -5.24 -14.37
N MET A 157 11.94 -5.53 -15.02
CA MET A 157 10.75 -4.71 -14.93
C MET A 157 9.63 -5.53 -14.28
N LEU A 158 9.06 -4.99 -13.21
CA LEU A 158 7.89 -5.53 -12.55
C LEU A 158 6.69 -4.62 -12.81
N THR A 159 5.55 -5.19 -13.15
CA THR A 159 4.29 -4.45 -13.29
C THR A 159 3.55 -4.48 -11.96
N LEU A 160 3.25 -3.30 -11.42
CA LEU A 160 2.34 -3.15 -10.28
C LEU A 160 0.94 -2.82 -10.82
N GLU A 161 0.02 -3.78 -10.68
CA GLU A 161 -1.37 -3.60 -11.07
C GLU A 161 -2.16 -2.97 -9.92
N THR A 162 -2.93 -1.92 -10.22
CA THR A 162 -3.73 -1.16 -9.25
C THR A 162 -5.22 -1.19 -9.61
N ALA A 163 -6.08 -0.97 -8.62
CA ALA A 163 -7.51 -0.78 -8.84
C ALA A 163 -7.81 0.73 -8.95
N PRO A 164 -8.08 1.27 -10.16
CA PRO A 164 -8.23 2.72 -10.36
C PRO A 164 -9.47 3.33 -9.69
N TYR A 165 -10.36 2.51 -9.12
CA TYR A 165 -11.53 2.94 -8.36
C TYR A 165 -11.23 3.08 -6.86
N ILE A 166 -10.06 2.64 -6.39
CA ILE A 166 -9.56 2.89 -5.04
C ILE A 166 -8.64 4.12 -5.13
N PRO A 167 -8.97 5.24 -4.46
CA PRO A 167 -8.24 6.50 -4.64
C PRO A 167 -6.82 6.48 -4.08
N THR A 168 -6.49 5.51 -3.20
CA THR A 168 -5.18 5.39 -2.56
C THR A 168 -4.18 4.55 -3.36
N ASP A 169 -4.65 3.57 -4.16
CA ASP A 169 -3.77 2.62 -4.87
C ASP A 169 -2.74 3.32 -5.76
N GLY A 170 -3.16 4.32 -6.54
CA GLY A 170 -2.27 5.05 -7.46
C GLY A 170 -1.14 5.79 -6.74
N PRO A 171 -1.46 6.70 -5.79
CA PRO A 171 -0.46 7.37 -4.97
C PRO A 171 0.47 6.41 -4.21
N VAL A 172 -0.07 5.31 -3.67
CA VAL A 172 0.72 4.29 -2.94
C VAL A 172 1.68 3.58 -3.91
N ALA A 173 1.21 3.22 -5.10
CA ALA A 173 2.02 2.57 -6.13
C ALA A 173 3.19 3.44 -6.61
N GLU A 174 3.01 4.75 -6.77
CA GLU A 174 4.11 5.66 -7.14
C GLU A 174 5.19 5.72 -6.05
N LEU A 175 4.81 5.81 -4.77
CA LEU A 175 5.77 5.77 -3.66
C LEU A 175 6.51 4.43 -3.62
N ILE A 176 5.80 3.30 -3.76
CA ILE A 176 6.42 1.97 -3.81
C ILE A 176 7.44 1.87 -4.96
N LYS A 177 7.10 2.38 -6.14
CA LYS A 177 8.03 2.44 -7.28
C LYS A 177 9.29 3.22 -6.90
N GLU A 178 9.16 4.42 -6.34
CA GLU A 178 10.33 5.21 -5.91
C GLU A 178 11.19 4.49 -4.85
N TYR A 179 10.56 3.75 -3.95
CA TYR A 179 11.25 2.96 -2.95
C TYR A 179 11.99 1.76 -3.53
N TRP A 180 11.40 1.08 -4.49
CA TRP A 180 12.02 -0.06 -5.16
C TRP A 180 13.15 0.40 -6.10
N ASP A 181 13.00 1.53 -6.78
CA ASP A 181 14.07 2.13 -7.60
C ASP A 181 15.35 2.37 -6.77
N LYS A 182 15.22 2.72 -5.48
CA LYS A 182 16.37 2.92 -4.56
C LYS A 182 17.12 1.63 -4.23
N ILE A 183 16.52 0.45 -4.44
CA ILE A 183 17.14 -0.86 -4.21
C ILE A 183 17.48 -1.60 -5.52
N GLY A 184 17.24 -0.93 -6.66
CA GLY A 184 17.44 -1.40 -8.04
C GLY A 184 16.52 -2.53 -8.45
#